data_AF-A0A2X1PLE2-F1
#
_entry.id   AF-A0A2X1PLE2-F1
#
_cell.length_a   1.000
_cell.length_b   1.000
_cell.length_c   1.000
_cell.angle_alpha   90.00
_cell.angle_beta   90.00
_cell.angle_gamma   90.00
#
_symmetry.space_group_name_H-M   'P 1'
#
loop_
_entity.id
_entity.type
_entity.pdbx_description
1 polymer ?
#
loop_
_entity_poly.entity_id
_entity_poly.type
_entity_poly.pdbx_seq_one_letter_code
_entity_poly.pdbx_strand_id
1 'polypeptide(L)'
;MHLDTVMTHIDIDTFSVYPEVVRPDVNCWTLTPDGHGGLKRTQESTLLHAIEKALGIDQVRLITTGGDAFEAEREQWNDANNVLTLRPGVVVGYERNIWTNEKYDKAGITVLPIPGDELGRGRGGARCMSCPLHRDGI
;
A
#
# COMPACT_ATOMS: atom_id res chain seq x y z
N MET A 1 1.92 5.82 13.19
CA MET A 1 1.16 5.20 12.08
C MET A 1 1.15 6.18 10.93
N HIS A 2 1.40 5.71 9.71
CA HIS A 2 1.49 6.52 8.49
C HIS A 2 0.66 5.85 7.37
N LEU A 3 0.36 6.56 6.28
CA LEU A 3 -0.44 6.00 5.19
C LEU A 3 0.16 4.71 4.62
N ASP A 4 1.48 4.62 4.54
CA ASP A 4 2.20 3.47 4.01
C ASP A 4 2.21 2.25 4.95
N THR A 5 1.79 2.41 6.20
CA THR A 5 1.55 1.29 7.11
C THR A 5 0.20 0.63 6.86
N VAL A 6 -0.71 1.28 6.13
CA VAL A 6 -2.08 0.80 5.87
C VAL A 6 -2.41 0.71 4.38
N MET A 7 -1.56 1.24 3.50
CA MET A 7 -1.77 1.25 2.05
C MET A 7 -0.46 1.42 1.26
N THR A 8 -0.18 0.51 0.33
CA THR A 8 1.03 0.56 -0.52
C THR A 8 0.73 0.17 -1.96
N HIS A 9 1.29 0.92 -2.93
CA HIS A 9 1.21 0.64 -4.37
C HIS A 9 2.25 -0.44 -4.75
N ILE A 10 1.78 -1.62 -5.16
CA ILE A 10 2.63 -2.82 -5.33
C ILE A 10 2.73 -3.33 -6.77
N ASP A 11 1.84 -2.87 -7.64
CA ASP A 11 1.88 -3.09 -9.09
C ASP A 11 1.20 -1.91 -9.82
N ILE A 12 1.16 -1.91 -11.15
CA ILE A 12 0.56 -0.84 -11.96
C ILE A 12 -0.85 -0.44 -11.47
N ASP A 13 -1.72 -1.44 -11.29
CA ASP A 13 -3.12 -1.28 -10.90
C ASP A 13 -3.42 -1.80 -9.48
N THR A 14 -2.42 -2.26 -8.75
CA THR A 14 -2.63 -3.07 -7.54
C THR A 14 -2.08 -2.40 -6.28
N PHE A 15 -2.91 -2.33 -5.25
CA PHE A 15 -2.53 -1.84 -3.93
C PHE A 15 -2.74 -2.90 -2.85
N SER A 16 -1.80 -2.96 -1.91
CA SER A 16 -1.99 -3.65 -0.63
C SER A 16 -2.65 -2.70 0.36
N VAL A 17 -3.71 -3.12 1.06
CA VAL A 17 -4.48 -2.26 1.97
C VAL A 17 -4.89 -2.96 3.26
N TYR A 18 -4.93 -2.20 4.35
CA TYR A 18 -5.58 -2.57 5.60
C TYR A 18 -7.02 -2.04 5.62
N PRO A 19 -8.04 -2.92 5.53
CA PRO A 19 -9.41 -2.52 5.22
C PRO A 19 -10.08 -1.70 6.33
N GLU A 20 -9.67 -1.83 7.60
CA GLU A 20 -10.27 -1.06 8.69
C GLU A 20 -9.94 0.43 8.62
N VAL A 21 -8.84 0.79 7.96
CA VAL A 21 -8.40 2.18 7.78
C VAL A 21 -8.75 2.68 6.38
N VAL A 22 -8.54 1.85 5.36
CA VAL A 22 -8.89 2.18 3.96
C VAL A 22 -10.36 1.84 3.71
N ARG A 23 -11.25 2.57 4.38
CA ARG A 23 -12.70 2.38 4.28
C ARG A 23 -13.32 3.18 3.13
N PRO A 24 -14.46 2.75 2.58
CA PRO A 24 -15.16 3.49 1.53
C PRO A 24 -15.60 4.91 1.93
N ASP A 25 -15.83 5.15 3.23
CA ASP A 25 -16.29 6.42 3.79
C ASP A 25 -15.15 7.37 4.18
N VAL A 26 -13.90 7.03 3.87
CA VAL A 26 -12.76 7.88 4.20
C VAL A 26 -12.80 9.18 3.39
N ASN A 27 -12.58 10.31 4.07
CA ASN A 27 -12.51 11.61 3.40
C ASN A 27 -11.25 11.68 2.52
N CYS A 28 -11.44 11.78 1.22
CA CYS A 28 -10.38 11.97 0.23
C CYS A 28 -10.53 13.32 -0.48
N TRP A 29 -9.40 13.94 -0.82
CA TRP A 29 -9.37 15.24 -1.47
C TRP A 29 -8.31 15.25 -2.56
N THR A 30 -8.70 15.68 -3.76
CA THR A 30 -7.78 16.01 -4.84
C THR A 30 -7.34 17.45 -4.71
N LEU A 31 -6.03 17.69 -4.75
CA LEU A 31 -5.42 19.01 -4.74
C LEU A 31 -4.79 19.29 -6.10
N THR A 32 -5.18 20.39 -6.75
CA THR A 32 -4.65 20.81 -8.06
C THR A 32 -4.25 22.28 -8.02
N PRO A 33 -3.30 22.74 -8.85
CA PRO A 33 -3.03 24.17 -9.00
C PRO A 33 -4.28 24.93 -9.44
N ASP A 34 -4.53 26.10 -8.86
CA ASP A 34 -5.68 26.96 -9.24
C ASP A 34 -5.39 27.90 -10.44
N GLY A 35 -4.15 27.90 -10.95
CA GLY A 35 -3.70 28.77 -12.03
C GLY A 35 -3.25 30.17 -11.59
N HIS A 36 -3.36 30.50 -10.30
CA HIS A 36 -3.01 31.79 -9.70
C HIS A 36 -1.95 31.68 -8.60
N GLY A 37 -1.27 30.54 -8.51
CA GLY A 37 -0.26 30.25 -7.47
C GLY A 37 -0.85 29.67 -6.18
N GLY A 38 -2.15 29.36 -6.16
CA GLY A 38 -2.83 28.69 -5.06
C GLY A 38 -3.22 27.24 -5.38
N LEU A 39 -4.01 26.66 -4.47
CA LEU A 39 -4.49 25.28 -4.56
C LEU A 39 -6.01 25.25 -4.64
N LYS A 40 -6.53 24.57 -5.65
CA LYS A 40 -7.91 24.13 -5.72
C LYS A 40 -8.03 22.77 -5.03
N ARG A 41 -8.95 22.69 -4.07
CA ARG A 41 -9.28 21.48 -3.32
C ARG A 41 -10.65 20.96 -3.73
N THR A 42 -10.74 19.70 -4.13
CA THR A 42 -12.00 19.04 -4.50
C THR A 42 -12.16 17.78 -3.66
N GLN A 43 -13.30 17.64 -2.99
CA GLN A 43 -13.61 16.42 -2.25
C GLN A 43 -13.96 15.33 -3.27
N GLU A 44 -13.28 14.21 -3.19
CA GLU A 44 -13.57 13.06 -4.05
C GLU A 44 -14.61 12.16 -3.38
N SER A 45 -15.36 11.42 -4.20
CA SER A 45 -16.43 10.55 -3.72
C SER A 45 -15.91 9.37 -2.90
N THR A 46 -14.81 8.76 -3.35
CA THR A 46 -14.10 7.67 -2.67
C THR A 46 -12.60 7.79 -2.93
N LEU A 47 -11.79 7.21 -2.03
CA LEU A 47 -10.35 7.13 -2.24
C LEU A 47 -9.99 6.35 -3.51
N LEU A 48 -10.70 5.25 -3.79
CA LEU A 48 -10.42 4.41 -4.98
C LEU A 48 -10.67 5.16 -6.27
N HIS A 49 -11.79 5.87 -6.36
CA HIS A 49 -12.11 6.68 -7.53
C HIS A 49 -11.05 7.78 -7.77
N ALA A 50 -10.56 8.39 -6.68
CA ALA A 50 -9.49 9.39 -6.76
C ALA A 50 -8.19 8.78 -7.32
N ILE A 51 -7.83 7.56 -6.90
CA ILE A 51 -6.63 6.85 -7.35
C ILE A 51 -6.77 6.41 -8.81
N GLU A 52 -7.90 5.81 -9.20
CA GLU A 52 -8.21 5.39 -10.57
C GLU A 52 -8.05 6.55 -11.55
N LYS A 53 -8.65 7.70 -11.21
CA LYS A 53 -8.54 8.94 -11.99
C LYS A 53 -7.11 9.49 -12.05
N ALA A 54 -6.35 9.41 -10.95
CA ALA A 54 -4.97 9.89 -10.89
C ALA A 54 -4.00 8.99 -11.69
N LEU A 55 -4.25 7.68 -11.71
CA LEU A 55 -3.46 6.70 -12.47
C LEU A 55 -3.92 6.57 -13.94
N GLY A 56 -5.12 7.05 -14.28
CA GLY A 56 -5.69 6.90 -15.61
C GLY A 56 -6.09 5.46 -15.94
N ILE A 57 -6.57 4.71 -14.94
CA ILE A 57 -7.00 3.32 -15.07
C ILE A 57 -8.48 3.17 -14.70
N ASP A 58 -9.14 2.17 -15.28
CA ASP A 58 -10.57 1.95 -15.07
C ASP A 58 -10.90 1.28 -13.72
N GLN A 59 -9.96 0.49 -13.19
CA GLN A 59 -10.18 -0.28 -11.98
C GLN A 59 -8.87 -0.50 -11.22
N VAL A 60 -8.89 -0.20 -9.92
CA VAL A 60 -7.82 -0.59 -8.98
C VAL A 60 -8.12 -1.96 -8.38
N ARG A 61 -7.09 -2.82 -8.31
CA ARG A 61 -7.13 -4.08 -7.59
C ARG A 61 -6.61 -3.89 -6.17
N LEU A 62 -7.37 -4.35 -5.18
CA LEU A 62 -6.96 -4.31 -3.77
C LEU A 62 -6.64 -5.71 -3.26
N ILE A 63 -5.49 -5.84 -2.59
CA ILE A 63 -5.12 -7.01 -1.80
C ILE A 63 -5.20 -6.63 -0.33
N THR A 64 -6.04 -7.32 0.43
CA THR A 64 -6.24 -7.05 1.86
C THR A 64 -5.24 -7.79 2.73
N THR A 65 -4.80 -7.16 3.82
CA THR A 65 -3.92 -7.75 4.84
C THR A 65 -4.54 -8.97 5.52
N GLY A 66 -3.70 -9.96 5.82
CA GLY A 66 -4.04 -11.14 6.62
C GLY A 66 -5.09 -12.06 5.98
N GLY A 67 -5.55 -13.09 6.68
CA GLY A 67 -6.66 -13.95 6.26
C GLY A 67 -7.98 -13.49 6.88
N ASP A 68 -8.32 -14.07 8.03
CA ASP A 68 -9.46 -13.64 8.84
C ASP A 68 -9.16 -12.34 9.64
N ALA A 69 -10.14 -11.86 10.42
CA ALA A 69 -10.01 -10.59 11.16
C ALA A 69 -8.85 -10.60 12.18
N PHE A 70 -8.60 -11.72 12.85
CA PHE A 70 -7.52 -11.83 13.84
C PHE A 70 -6.15 -11.87 13.16
N GLU A 71 -6.06 -12.58 12.04
CA GLU A 71 -4.86 -12.64 11.22
C GLU A 71 -4.53 -11.29 10.60
N ALA A 72 -5.54 -10.55 10.13
CA ALA A 72 -5.40 -9.21 9.60
C ALA A 72 -4.84 -8.23 10.64
N GLU A 73 -5.39 -8.20 11.86
CA GLU A 73 -4.89 -7.35 12.94
C GLU A 73 -3.44 -7.69 13.32
N ARG A 74 -3.13 -8.99 13.43
CA ARG A 74 -1.79 -9.47 13.77
C ARG A 74 -0.75 -9.14 12.71
N GLU A 75 -1.06 -9.36 11.43
CA GLU A 75 -0.13 -9.09 10.34
C GLU A 75 -0.02 -7.59 10.05
N GLN A 76 -1.09 -6.83 10.26
CA GLN A 76 -1.04 -5.36 10.26
C GLN A 76 -0.07 -4.85 11.33
N TRP A 77 -0.09 -5.43 12.53
CA TRP A 77 0.86 -5.10 13.59
C TRP A 77 2.32 -5.41 13.23
N ASN A 78 2.54 -6.38 12.33
CA ASN A 78 3.84 -6.76 11.79
C ASN A 78 4.16 -6.07 10.45
N ASP A 79 3.50 -4.95 10.15
CA ASP A 79 3.77 -4.11 8.98
C ASP A 79 3.61 -4.82 7.63
N ALA A 80 2.63 -5.72 7.51
CA ALA A 80 2.40 -6.51 6.29
C ALA A 80 2.03 -5.70 5.04
N ASN A 81 1.46 -4.50 5.20
CA ASN A 81 1.22 -3.59 4.08
C ASN A 81 2.44 -2.72 3.76
N ASN A 82 3.44 -2.63 4.64
CA ASN A 82 4.60 -1.75 4.47
C ASN A 82 5.74 -2.42 3.68
N VAL A 83 5.38 -2.93 2.50
CA VAL A 83 6.32 -3.59 1.59
C VAL A 83 7.04 -2.60 0.69
N LEU A 84 8.29 -2.89 0.33
CA LEU A 84 9.04 -2.10 -0.64
C LEU A 84 8.88 -2.70 -2.04
N THR A 85 8.13 -2.04 -2.91
CA THR A 85 8.08 -2.40 -4.33
C THR A 85 9.44 -2.11 -4.98
N LEU A 86 10.02 -3.06 -5.69
CA LEU A 86 11.28 -2.88 -6.44
C LEU A 86 11.00 -2.55 -7.91
N ARG A 87 10.05 -3.28 -8.50
CA ARG A 87 9.49 -3.08 -9.84
C ARG A 87 8.02 -3.52 -9.81
N PRO A 88 7.19 -3.17 -10.80
CA PRO A 88 5.80 -3.61 -10.84
C PRO A 88 5.68 -5.13 -10.61
N GLY A 89 4.88 -5.53 -9.62
CA GLY A 89 4.65 -6.92 -9.26
C GLY A 89 5.77 -7.60 -8.45
N VAL A 90 6.82 -6.90 -8.01
CA VAL A 90 7.89 -7.47 -7.18
C VAL A 90 8.15 -6.61 -5.95
N VAL A 91 7.98 -7.19 -4.76
CA VAL A 91 8.06 -6.49 -3.48
C VAL A 91 9.02 -7.18 -2.51
N VAL A 92 9.58 -6.42 -1.58
CA VAL A 92 10.30 -6.92 -0.41
C VAL A 92 9.39 -6.78 0.81
N GLY A 93 9.24 -7.84 1.59
CA GLY A 93 8.39 -7.87 2.78
C GLY A 93 8.92 -8.85 3.83
N TYR A 94 8.36 -8.83 5.04
CA TYR A 94 8.77 -9.78 6.07
C TYR A 94 8.20 -11.18 5.82
N GLU A 95 9.03 -12.21 6.06
CA GLU A 95 8.64 -13.62 5.91
C GLU A 95 7.50 -14.04 6.85
N ARG A 96 7.38 -13.37 8.00
CA ARG A 96 6.41 -13.70 9.06
C ARG A 96 4.95 -13.36 8.72
N ASN A 97 4.72 -12.61 7.65
CA ASN A 97 3.39 -12.18 7.21
C ASN A 97 2.83 -13.20 6.20
N ILE A 98 2.68 -14.45 6.66
CA ILE A 98 2.42 -15.63 5.84
C ILE A 98 1.15 -15.44 4.99
N TRP A 99 0.06 -14.97 5.60
CA TRP A 99 -1.24 -14.89 4.91
C TRP A 99 -1.28 -13.77 3.88
N THR A 100 -0.73 -12.61 4.24
CA THR A 100 -0.60 -11.50 3.28
C THR A 100 0.33 -11.88 2.12
N ASN A 101 1.45 -12.58 2.40
CA ASN A 101 2.37 -13.05 1.37
C ASN A 101 1.71 -14.09 0.45
N GLU A 102 0.89 -15.00 0.97
CA GLU A 102 0.11 -15.93 0.15
C GLU A 102 -0.92 -15.20 -0.73
N LYS A 103 -1.54 -14.14 -0.24
CA LYS A 103 -2.46 -13.32 -1.05
C LYS A 103 -1.72 -12.58 -2.15
N TYR A 104 -0.53 -12.06 -1.87
CA TYR A 104 0.36 -11.47 -2.88
C TYR A 104 0.69 -12.49 -3.97
N ASP A 105 1.12 -13.69 -3.59
CA ASP A 105 1.47 -14.76 -4.52
C ASP A 105 0.27 -15.15 -5.43
N LYS A 106 -0.90 -15.37 -4.83
CA LYS A 106 -2.15 -15.67 -5.57
C LYS A 106 -2.58 -14.54 -6.52
N ALA A 107 -2.18 -13.30 -6.26
CA ALA A 107 -2.46 -12.14 -7.11
C ALA A 107 -1.38 -11.90 -8.19
N GLY A 108 -0.34 -12.74 -8.25
CA GLY A 108 0.77 -12.63 -9.19
C GLY A 108 1.89 -11.68 -8.73
N ILE A 109 1.92 -11.30 -7.45
CA ILE A 109 2.94 -10.43 -6.87
C ILE A 109 4.05 -11.30 -6.27
N THR A 110 5.26 -11.16 -6.79
CA THR A 110 6.44 -11.84 -6.24
C THR A 110 6.90 -11.16 -4.96
N VAL A 111 6.90 -11.89 -3.86
CA VAL A 111 7.44 -11.44 -2.58
C VAL A 111 8.87 -11.95 -2.42
N LEU A 112 9.79 -11.04 -2.12
CA LEU A 112 11.15 -11.33 -1.69
C LEU A 112 11.19 -11.24 -0.15
N PRO A 113 11.06 -12.37 0.57
CA PRO A 113 10.98 -12.35 2.01
C PRO A 113 12.33 -12.01 2.64
N ILE A 114 12.28 -11.21 3.72
CA ILE A 114 13.40 -10.98 4.62
C ILE A 114 13.01 -11.34 6.06
N PRO A 115 13.97 -11.77 6.91
CA PRO A 115 13.72 -11.97 8.33
C PRO A 115 13.30 -10.67 9.03
N GLY A 116 12.33 -10.75 9.94
CA GLY A 116 11.71 -9.60 10.60
C GLY A 116 11.73 -9.63 12.12
N ASP A 117 12.47 -10.54 12.74
CA ASP A 117 12.40 -10.80 14.20
C ASP A 117 12.87 -9.63 15.05
N GLU A 118 13.94 -8.96 14.61
CA GLU A 118 14.52 -7.80 15.30
C GLU A 118 14.09 -6.48 14.66
N LEU A 119 14.21 -6.35 13.33
CA LEU A 119 13.84 -5.13 12.61
C LEU A 119 12.35 -4.79 12.77
N GLY A 120 11.48 -5.80 12.74
CA GLY A 120 10.03 -5.62 12.92
C GLY A 120 9.63 -5.10 14.31
N ARG A 121 10.48 -5.23 15.34
CA ARG A 121 10.21 -4.69 16.68
C ARG A 121 10.13 -3.16 16.67
N GLY A 122 10.78 -2.52 15.70
CA GLY A 122 10.70 -1.07 15.46
C GLY A 122 9.35 -0.61 14.89
N ARG A 123 8.42 -1.52 14.58
CA ARG A 123 7.12 -1.23 13.94
C ARG A 123 7.30 -0.52 12.60
N GLY A 124 8.13 -1.11 11.75
CA GLY A 124 8.32 -0.69 10.37
C GLY A 124 8.69 -1.86 9.47
N GLY A 125 8.15 -1.84 8.25
CA GLY A 125 8.45 -2.80 7.20
C GLY A 125 9.62 -2.37 6.31
N ALA A 126 9.82 -3.11 5.22
CA ALA A 126 10.88 -2.85 4.25
C ALA A 126 10.79 -1.43 3.66
N ARG A 127 9.58 -0.88 3.50
CA ARG A 127 9.39 0.47 2.98
C ARG A 127 9.85 1.54 3.97
N CYS A 128 9.49 1.43 5.24
CA CYS A 128 9.95 2.33 6.32
C CYS A 128 11.48 2.38 6.45
N MET A 129 12.17 1.29 6.13
CA MET A 129 13.63 1.20 6.16
C MET A 129 14.32 1.74 4.90
N SER A 130 13.57 2.34 3.97
CA SER A 130 14.07 2.69 2.65
C SER A 130 13.71 4.13 2.24
N CYS A 131 14.53 4.72 1.37
CA CYS A 131 14.28 6.03 0.76
C CYS A 131 14.74 5.99 -0.70
N PRO A 132 13.83 5.70 -1.66
CA PRO A 132 14.20 5.65 -3.07
C PRO A 132 14.74 7.00 -3.56
N LEU A 133 15.98 7.01 -4.04
CA LEU A 133 16.63 8.21 -4.60
C LEU A 133 16.39 8.36 -6.10
N HIS A 134 16.27 7.23 -6.80
CA HIS A 134 16.01 7.17 -8.22
C HIS A 134 15.11 5.98 -8.52
N ARG A 135 14.09 6.20 -9.34
CA ARG A 135 13.17 5.19 -9.86
C ARG A 135 12.83 5.60 -11.29
N ASP A 136 12.86 4.64 -12.20
CA ASP A 136 12.50 4.87 -13.59
C ASP A 136 11.00 5.20 -13.68
N GLY A 137 10.62 5.89 -14.76
CA GLY A 137 9.22 6.09 -15.11
C GLY A 137 8.51 4.78 -15.41
N ILE A 138 7.18 4.86 -15.45
CA ILE A 138 6.29 3.76 -15.85
C ILE A 138 5.79 4.05 -17.25
#